data_AF-A0AAN7AWA6-F1
#
_entry.id   AF-A0AAN7AWA6-F1
#
_cell.length_a   1.000
_cell.length_b   1.000
_cell.length_c   1.000
_cell.angle_alpha   90.00
_cell.angle_beta   90.00
_cell.angle_gamma   90.00
#
_symmetry.space_group_name_H-M   'P 1'
#
loop_
_entity.id
_entity.type
_entity.pdbx_description
1 polymer ?
#
loop_
_entity_poly.entity_id
_entity_poly.type
_entity_poly.pdbx_seq_one_letter_code
_entity_poly.pdbx_strand_id
1 'polypeptide(L)'
;MPTSISSPLQSPIRKAIQTFPSQWLLLPQGTGIIAVILHQLDYQFPGLDVISYIFFLLTIILLLTTITIYLTRCILFPHTVTTALQQTQEEVACLTSISITYTSIIKFISLVLVSSWGPGWGTAAYILWWTNVFLAVIAIIGVPFVLLRLYPAQISHLSPASQLPMIAALTVAAGGGTISQNAGLSPQQQVPVIVVSYLFLGCGLPLAFGLDVLYWARLLDRSMLDRQHILQDMILCGPWGQASFGFQILGGAVLKGSFAGYNMGVFLTEEAAKPVGYGSIFVGVLLWGMGTFWWAWAVIGILHAGMGRRGKWMGIPYGLSAWSLVFPWGVYTNAAVQLGKLLDSTAFRVWSTVLTVMLVIIWLWNIGMTIRGLATGALLGLDEDCTTEEE
;
A
#
# COMPACT_ATOMS: atom_id res chain seq x y z
N MET A 1 -36.42 -23.06 -30.85
CA MET A 1 -36.50 -22.10 -29.73
C MET A 1 -35.67 -22.68 -28.59
N PRO A 2 -34.55 -22.05 -28.19
CA PRO A 2 -33.85 -22.49 -27.00
C PRO A 2 -34.62 -21.99 -25.77
N THR A 3 -35.02 -22.93 -24.93
CA THR A 3 -35.58 -22.68 -23.60
C THR A 3 -34.59 -21.87 -22.78
N SER A 4 -34.94 -20.62 -22.46
CA SER A 4 -34.24 -19.82 -21.44
C SER A 4 -34.44 -20.51 -20.10
N ILE A 5 -33.45 -21.28 -19.67
CA ILE A 5 -33.37 -21.78 -18.30
C ILE A 5 -33.15 -20.53 -17.45
N SER A 6 -34.20 -20.04 -16.79
CA SER A 6 -34.08 -19.01 -15.77
C SER A 6 -33.12 -19.54 -14.71
N SER A 7 -31.95 -18.91 -14.61
CA SER A 7 -31.04 -19.18 -13.49
C SER A 7 -31.82 -18.92 -12.19
N PRO A 8 -31.79 -19.83 -11.20
CA PRO A 8 -32.48 -19.60 -9.94
C PRO A 8 -32.00 -18.27 -9.35
N LEU A 9 -32.94 -17.42 -8.94
CA LEU A 9 -32.71 -16.14 -8.26
C LEU A 9 -31.62 -16.35 -7.20
N GLN A 10 -30.41 -15.88 -7.51
CA GLN A 10 -29.29 -16.03 -6.60
C GLN A 10 -29.55 -15.09 -5.41
N SER A 11 -29.43 -15.59 -4.18
CA SER A 11 -29.49 -14.73 -3.00
C SER A 11 -28.52 -13.54 -3.18
N PRO A 12 -28.93 -12.30 -2.87
CA PRO A 12 -28.07 -11.11 -3.01
C PRO A 12 -26.72 -11.27 -2.30
N ILE A 13 -26.70 -11.93 -1.14
CA ILE A 13 -25.46 -12.22 -0.39
C ILE A 13 -24.55 -13.16 -1.18
N ARG A 14 -25.13 -14.15 -1.85
CA ARG A 14 -24.40 -15.11 -2.68
C ARG A 14 -23.74 -14.39 -3.87
N LYS A 15 -24.49 -13.52 -4.56
CA LYS A 15 -23.99 -12.71 -5.68
C LYS A 15 -22.87 -11.76 -5.22
N ALA A 16 -23.08 -11.07 -4.10
CA ALA A 16 -22.08 -10.18 -3.51
C ALA A 16 -20.76 -10.88 -3.16
N ILE A 17 -20.81 -12.10 -2.59
CA ILE A 17 -19.61 -12.90 -2.32
C ILE A 17 -18.97 -13.35 -3.63
N GLN A 18 -19.74 -13.78 -4.62
CA GLN A 18 -19.23 -14.26 -5.90
C GLN A 18 -18.48 -13.16 -6.68
N THR A 19 -18.98 -11.93 -6.64
CA THR A 19 -18.44 -10.77 -7.38
C THR A 19 -17.36 -10.00 -6.61
N PHE A 20 -17.13 -10.29 -5.32
CA PHE A 20 -16.23 -9.52 -4.44
C PHE A 20 -14.78 -9.43 -4.95
N PRO A 21 -14.33 -8.33 -5.56
CA PRO A 21 -12.98 -8.23 -6.14
C PRO A 21 -11.90 -8.12 -5.07
N SER A 22 -10.68 -8.52 -5.40
CA SER A 22 -9.52 -8.34 -4.52
C SER A 22 -9.18 -6.87 -4.21
N GLN A 23 -9.65 -5.91 -5.04
CA GLN A 23 -9.50 -4.46 -4.80
C GLN A 23 -10.04 -4.00 -3.43
N TRP A 24 -10.96 -4.74 -2.81
CA TRP A 24 -11.40 -4.46 -1.44
C TRP A 24 -10.27 -4.50 -0.41
N LEU A 25 -9.16 -5.20 -0.68
CA LEU A 25 -7.97 -5.23 0.16
C LEU A 25 -7.22 -3.88 0.21
N LEU A 26 -7.53 -2.94 -0.69
CA LEU A 26 -7.00 -1.58 -0.64
C LEU A 26 -7.55 -0.77 0.56
N LEU A 27 -8.74 -1.11 1.07
CA LEU A 27 -9.34 -0.46 2.23
C LEU A 27 -8.50 -0.61 3.50
N PRO A 28 -8.23 -1.84 3.99
CA PRO A 28 -7.40 -2.01 5.18
C PRO A 28 -5.97 -1.52 4.93
N GLN A 29 -5.46 -1.65 3.71
CA GLN A 29 -4.14 -1.13 3.33
C GLN A 29 -4.03 0.38 3.57
N GLY A 30 -4.96 1.17 3.02
CA GLY A 30 -5.01 2.63 3.19
C GLY A 30 -5.28 3.05 4.64
N THR A 31 -6.16 2.34 5.34
CA THR A 31 -6.49 2.62 6.74
C THR A 31 -5.27 2.40 7.64
N GLY A 32 -4.49 1.36 7.38
CA GLY A 32 -3.31 1.01 8.18
C GLY A 32 -2.20 2.03 8.10
N ILE A 33 -1.94 2.60 6.92
CA ILE A 33 -0.89 3.63 6.80
C ILE A 33 -1.29 4.94 7.50
N ILE A 34 -2.58 5.29 7.52
CA ILE A 34 -3.07 6.45 8.27
C ILE A 34 -2.80 6.28 9.76
N ALA A 35 -3.10 5.10 10.33
CA ALA A 35 -2.78 4.81 11.73
C ALA A 35 -1.31 5.12 12.05
N VAL A 36 -0.39 4.61 11.22
CA VAL A 36 1.05 4.81 11.39
C VAL A 36 1.43 6.29 11.30
N ILE A 37 0.92 7.04 10.32
CA ILE A 37 1.26 8.46 10.14
C ILE A 37 0.76 9.31 11.30
N LEU A 38 -0.50 9.13 11.73
CA LEU A 38 -1.09 9.92 12.81
C LEU A 38 -0.29 9.79 14.10
N HIS A 39 0.17 8.58 14.43
CA HIS A 39 1.01 8.36 15.60
C HIS A 39 2.44 8.91 15.44
N GLN A 40 2.97 8.95 14.22
CA GLN A 40 4.34 9.43 13.97
C GLN A 40 4.45 10.93 13.72
N LEU A 41 3.35 11.65 13.53
CA LEU A 41 3.36 13.07 13.19
C LEU A 41 4.08 13.91 14.27
N ASP A 42 4.79 14.97 13.88
CA ASP A 42 5.49 15.82 14.87
C ASP A 42 4.53 16.78 15.61
N TYR A 43 3.51 17.32 14.93
CA TYR A 43 2.49 18.16 15.55
C TYR A 43 1.37 17.32 16.17
N GLN A 44 1.57 16.92 17.41
CA GLN A 44 0.60 16.11 18.17
C GLN A 44 -0.39 16.97 18.97
N PHE A 45 -1.60 16.44 19.14
CA PHE A 45 -2.56 16.90 20.16
C PHE A 45 -3.09 15.67 20.92
N PRO A 46 -3.57 15.81 22.18
CA PRO A 46 -3.86 14.64 23.02
C PRO A 46 -4.83 13.61 22.41
N GLY A 47 -5.75 14.03 21.54
CA GLY A 47 -6.67 13.12 20.86
C GLY A 47 -6.08 12.37 19.66
N LEU A 48 -4.95 12.81 19.10
CA LEU A 48 -4.41 12.26 17.86
C LEU A 48 -3.89 10.82 18.04
N ASP A 49 -3.27 10.52 19.18
CA ASP A 49 -2.87 9.16 19.53
C ASP A 49 -4.07 8.23 19.63
N VAL A 50 -5.15 8.66 20.28
CA VAL A 50 -6.39 7.87 20.39
C VAL A 50 -6.98 7.60 19.00
N ILE A 51 -7.00 8.62 18.13
CA ILE A 51 -7.44 8.44 16.74
C ILE A 51 -6.56 7.41 16.02
N SER A 52 -5.24 7.47 16.20
CA SER A 52 -4.31 6.49 15.60
C SER A 52 -4.62 5.05 16.05
N TYR A 53 -4.98 4.84 17.32
CA TYR A 53 -5.38 3.53 17.86
C TYR A 53 -6.69 3.03 17.26
N ILE A 54 -7.65 3.94 17.04
CA ILE A 54 -8.92 3.60 16.37
C ILE A 54 -8.64 3.15 14.93
N PHE A 55 -7.82 3.88 14.17
CA PHE A 55 -7.44 3.48 12.81
C PHE A 55 -6.67 2.15 12.79
N PHE A 56 -5.80 1.90 13.77
CA PHE A 56 -5.11 0.62 13.92
C PHE A 56 -6.09 -0.55 14.13
N LEU A 57 -7.04 -0.42 15.07
CA LEU A 57 -8.04 -1.46 15.32
C LEU A 57 -8.94 -1.67 14.10
N LEU A 58 -9.38 -0.58 13.46
CA LEU A 58 -10.16 -0.61 12.24
C LEU A 58 -9.43 -1.34 11.11
N THR A 59 -8.12 -1.14 10.99
CA THR A 59 -7.27 -1.84 10.02
C THR A 59 -7.30 -3.36 10.21
N ILE A 60 -7.18 -3.83 11.45
CA ILE A 60 -7.24 -5.27 11.77
C ILE A 60 -8.61 -5.83 11.41
N ILE A 61 -9.69 -5.15 11.83
CA ILE A 61 -11.06 -5.58 11.56
C ILE A 61 -11.30 -5.67 10.04
N LEU A 62 -10.99 -4.60 9.30
CA LEU A 62 -11.16 -4.55 7.85
C LEU A 62 -10.34 -5.64 7.14
N LEU A 63 -9.11 -5.89 7.57
CA LEU A 63 -8.27 -6.94 6.98
C LEU A 63 -8.86 -8.33 7.21
N LEU A 64 -9.25 -8.64 8.45
CA LEU A 64 -9.84 -9.94 8.77
C LEU A 64 -11.17 -10.14 8.03
N THR A 65 -12.02 -9.12 7.97
CA THR A 65 -13.30 -9.18 7.24
C THR A 65 -13.08 -9.40 5.74
N THR A 66 -12.22 -8.60 5.09
CA THR A 66 -11.97 -8.71 3.64
C THR A 66 -11.31 -10.04 3.27
N ILE A 67 -10.34 -10.53 4.06
CA ILE A 67 -9.75 -11.86 3.87
C ILE A 67 -10.80 -12.95 4.04
N THR A 68 -11.64 -12.87 5.07
CA THR A 68 -12.67 -13.89 5.32
C THR A 68 -13.67 -13.97 4.16
N ILE A 69 -14.13 -12.83 3.64
CA ILE A 69 -15.04 -12.79 2.49
C ILE A 69 -14.34 -13.35 1.24
N TYR A 70 -13.10 -12.94 0.97
CA TYR A 70 -12.35 -13.42 -0.20
C TYR A 70 -12.04 -14.92 -0.12
N LEU A 71 -11.67 -15.45 1.04
CA LEU A 71 -11.50 -16.89 1.27
C LEU A 71 -12.82 -17.65 1.07
N THR A 72 -13.92 -17.10 1.57
CA THR A 72 -15.26 -17.66 1.32
C THR A 72 -15.56 -17.71 -0.17
N ARG A 73 -15.21 -16.66 -0.93
CA ARG A 73 -15.32 -16.63 -2.39
C ARG A 73 -14.46 -17.72 -3.06
N CYS A 74 -13.23 -17.93 -2.61
CA CYS A 74 -12.36 -19.00 -3.11
C CYS A 74 -12.93 -20.41 -2.88
N ILE A 75 -13.56 -20.66 -1.72
CA ILE A 75 -14.12 -21.96 -1.36
C ILE A 75 -15.44 -22.22 -2.10
N LEU A 76 -16.34 -21.23 -2.16
CA LEU A 76 -17.67 -21.40 -2.74
C LEU A 76 -17.71 -21.24 -4.27
N PHE A 77 -16.81 -20.44 -4.84
CA PHE A 77 -16.80 -20.11 -6.27
C PHE A 77 -15.40 -20.24 -6.91
N PRO A 78 -14.70 -21.37 -6.75
CA PRO A 78 -13.32 -21.53 -7.21
C PRO A 78 -13.15 -21.24 -8.71
N HIS A 79 -14.09 -21.69 -9.56
CA HIS A 79 -14.04 -21.42 -10.99
C HIS A 79 -14.15 -19.91 -11.31
N THR A 80 -14.99 -19.17 -10.58
CA THR A 80 -15.14 -17.71 -10.78
C THR A 80 -13.85 -17.00 -10.40
N VAL A 81 -13.23 -17.39 -9.28
CA VAL A 81 -11.95 -16.83 -8.84
C VAL A 81 -10.84 -17.15 -9.83
N THR A 82 -10.70 -18.40 -10.27
CA THR A 82 -9.70 -18.78 -11.27
C THR A 82 -9.87 -17.99 -12.57
N THR A 83 -11.11 -17.80 -13.02
CA THR A 83 -11.41 -17.00 -14.22
C THR A 83 -11.01 -15.54 -14.01
N ALA A 84 -11.36 -14.93 -12.88
CA ALA A 84 -10.98 -13.56 -12.55
C ALA A 84 -9.45 -13.37 -12.49
N LEU A 85 -8.74 -14.31 -11.88
CA LEU A 85 -7.27 -14.35 -11.80
C LEU A 85 -6.59 -14.60 -13.15
N GLN A 86 -7.29 -15.04 -14.18
CA GLN A 86 -6.74 -15.20 -15.53
C GLN A 86 -7.05 -13.99 -16.42
N GLN A 87 -8.15 -13.28 -16.14
CA GLN A 87 -8.66 -12.21 -17.00
C GLN A 87 -8.20 -10.81 -16.57
N THR A 88 -8.03 -10.57 -15.26
CA THR A 88 -7.75 -9.24 -14.73
C THR A 88 -6.44 -9.20 -13.95
N GLN A 89 -5.45 -8.44 -14.43
CA GLN A 89 -4.16 -8.28 -13.75
C GLN A 89 -4.32 -7.67 -12.35
N GLU A 90 -5.26 -6.74 -12.19
CA GLU A 90 -5.55 -6.08 -10.93
C GLU A 90 -6.01 -7.08 -9.85
N GLU A 91 -6.67 -8.17 -10.26
CA GLU A 91 -7.16 -9.18 -9.32
C GLU A 91 -6.01 -9.91 -8.62
N VAL A 92 -4.93 -10.20 -9.37
CA VAL A 92 -3.73 -10.83 -8.82
C VAL A 92 -2.91 -9.80 -8.04
N ALA A 93 -2.77 -8.58 -8.57
CA ALA A 93 -1.94 -7.56 -7.96
C ALA A 93 -2.47 -7.10 -6.59
N CYS A 94 -3.79 -6.92 -6.44
CA CYS A 94 -4.38 -6.46 -5.18
C CYS A 94 -4.32 -7.51 -4.05
N LEU A 95 -4.08 -8.78 -4.34
CA LEU A 95 -3.81 -9.79 -3.28
C LEU A 95 -2.55 -9.47 -2.47
N THR A 96 -1.59 -8.76 -3.07
CA THR A 96 -0.36 -8.34 -2.37
C THR A 96 -0.63 -7.30 -1.28
N SER A 97 -1.80 -6.63 -1.30
CA SER A 97 -2.25 -5.72 -0.25
C SER A 97 -2.44 -6.39 1.11
N ILE A 98 -2.57 -7.73 1.16
CA ILE A 98 -2.53 -8.49 2.41
C ILE A 98 -1.18 -8.28 3.12
N SER A 99 -0.06 -8.48 2.41
CA SER A 99 1.29 -8.30 2.95
C SER A 99 1.58 -6.83 3.31
N ILE A 100 1.09 -5.90 2.48
CA ILE A 100 1.24 -4.45 2.72
C ILE A 100 0.53 -4.06 4.02
N THR A 101 -0.75 -4.43 4.16
CA THR A 101 -1.55 -4.15 5.36
C THR A 101 -0.95 -4.79 6.60
N TYR A 102 -0.52 -6.06 6.48
CA TYR A 102 0.10 -6.77 7.58
C TYR A 102 1.35 -6.05 8.09
N THR A 103 2.13 -5.45 7.19
CA THR A 103 3.28 -4.63 7.59
C THR A 103 2.86 -3.39 8.40
N SER A 104 1.80 -2.70 8.00
CA SER A 104 1.30 -1.53 8.75
C SER A 104 0.90 -1.91 10.18
N ILE A 105 0.25 -3.07 10.35
CA ILE A 105 -0.08 -3.63 11.67
C ILE A 105 1.21 -3.90 12.48
N ILE A 106 2.19 -4.58 11.89
CA ILE A 106 3.48 -4.90 12.54
C ILE A 106 4.22 -3.61 12.96
N LYS A 107 4.26 -2.61 12.08
CA LYS A 107 4.86 -1.29 12.39
C LYS A 107 4.17 -0.68 13.61
N PHE A 108 2.84 -0.65 13.62
CA PHE A 108 2.09 -0.06 14.72
C PHE A 108 2.33 -0.79 16.05
N ILE A 109 2.38 -2.14 16.02
CA ILE A 109 2.77 -2.95 17.19
C ILE A 109 4.13 -2.51 17.73
N SER A 110 5.13 -2.38 16.86
CA SER A 110 6.48 -1.98 17.28
C SER A 110 6.57 -0.56 17.83
N LEU A 111 5.74 0.37 17.33
CA LEU A 111 5.77 1.77 17.75
C LEU A 111 5.07 1.99 19.10
N VAL A 112 3.95 1.31 19.33
CA VAL A 112 3.04 1.60 20.46
C VAL A 112 3.09 0.52 21.53
N LEU A 113 2.89 -0.74 21.14
CA LEU A 113 2.66 -1.83 22.09
C LEU A 113 3.93 -2.23 22.84
N VAL A 114 5.11 -2.03 22.25
CA VAL A 114 6.39 -2.33 22.91
C VAL A 114 6.63 -1.41 24.10
N SER A 115 6.43 -0.10 23.92
CA SER A 115 6.62 0.90 24.98
C SER A 115 5.53 0.82 26.04
N SER A 116 4.29 0.51 25.63
CA SER A 116 3.14 0.56 26.53
C SER A 116 2.92 -0.75 27.29
N TRP A 117 3.11 -1.91 26.64
CA TRP A 117 2.71 -3.23 27.15
C TRP A 117 3.91 -4.18 27.31
N GLY A 118 5.13 -3.72 27.03
CA GLY A 118 6.37 -4.39 27.38
C GLY A 118 7.07 -5.14 26.23
N PRO A 119 8.27 -5.70 26.50
CA PRO A 119 9.18 -6.22 25.48
C PRO A 119 8.67 -7.47 24.75
N GLY A 120 7.70 -8.20 25.30
CA GLY A 120 7.08 -9.35 24.64
C GLY A 120 6.47 -9.00 23.28
N TRP A 121 5.95 -7.78 23.14
CA TRP A 121 5.44 -7.26 21.85
C TRP A 121 6.55 -7.00 20.83
N GLY A 122 7.79 -6.76 21.30
CA GLY A 122 8.95 -6.63 20.43
C GLY A 122 9.29 -7.95 19.75
N THR A 123 9.32 -9.03 20.54
CA THR A 123 9.47 -10.40 20.03
C THR A 123 8.32 -10.78 19.09
N ALA A 124 7.08 -10.42 19.44
CA ALA A 124 5.94 -10.65 18.56
C ALA A 124 6.09 -9.93 17.22
N ALA A 125 6.44 -8.63 17.22
CA ALA A 125 6.67 -7.86 16.00
C ALA A 125 7.78 -8.46 15.12
N TYR A 126 8.86 -8.96 15.74
CA TYR A 126 9.94 -9.66 15.04
C TYR A 126 9.48 -10.96 14.36
N ILE A 127 8.71 -11.81 15.06
CA ILE A 127 8.18 -13.07 14.51
C ILE A 127 7.19 -12.78 13.37
N LEU A 128 6.25 -11.85 13.59
CA LEU A 128 5.26 -11.46 12.58
C LEU A 128 5.92 -10.80 11.35
N TRP A 129 7.05 -10.14 11.52
CA TRP A 129 7.79 -9.59 10.38
C TRP A 129 8.39 -10.70 9.51
N TRP A 130 8.99 -11.73 10.09
CA TRP A 130 9.52 -12.87 9.32
C TRP A 130 8.43 -13.69 8.61
N THR A 131 7.24 -13.83 9.20
CA THR A 131 6.11 -14.45 8.47
C THR A 131 5.67 -13.58 7.29
N ASN A 132 5.71 -12.25 7.44
CA ASN A 132 5.39 -11.35 6.34
C ASN A 132 6.49 -11.28 5.26
N VAL A 133 7.76 -11.50 5.62
CA VAL A 133 8.85 -11.67 4.65
C VAL A 133 8.51 -12.78 3.65
N PHE A 134 7.97 -13.92 4.12
CA PHE A 134 7.53 -15.00 3.24
C PHE A 134 6.43 -14.56 2.26
N LEU A 135 5.43 -13.82 2.75
CA LEU A 135 4.37 -13.28 1.89
C LEU A 135 4.91 -12.26 0.87
N ALA A 136 5.87 -11.42 1.26
CA ALA A 136 6.49 -10.45 0.36
C ALA A 136 7.38 -11.10 -0.70
N VAL A 137 8.06 -12.21 -0.38
CA VAL A 137 8.78 -13.02 -1.39
C VAL A 137 7.80 -13.57 -2.43
N ILE A 138 6.67 -14.12 -1.98
CA ILE A 138 5.62 -14.59 -2.90
C ILE A 138 5.10 -13.43 -3.75
N ALA A 139 4.88 -12.25 -3.16
CA ALA A 139 4.45 -11.07 -3.90
C ALA A 139 5.47 -10.69 -4.97
N ILE A 140 6.72 -10.40 -4.60
CA ILE A 140 7.71 -9.80 -5.51
C ILE A 140 8.25 -10.75 -6.58
N ILE A 141 8.21 -12.07 -6.34
CA ILE A 141 8.65 -13.07 -7.32
C ILE A 141 7.44 -13.65 -8.06
N GLY A 142 6.46 -14.15 -7.30
CA GLY A 142 5.34 -14.91 -7.84
C GLY A 142 4.38 -14.07 -8.67
N VAL A 143 3.99 -12.89 -8.18
CA VAL A 143 3.00 -12.06 -8.89
C VAL A 143 3.57 -11.51 -10.20
N PRO A 144 4.75 -10.86 -10.26
CA PRO A 144 5.33 -10.46 -11.54
C PRO A 144 5.52 -11.61 -12.53
N PHE A 145 5.92 -12.81 -12.06
CA PHE A 145 6.01 -13.99 -12.92
C PHE A 145 4.65 -14.36 -13.53
N VAL A 146 3.60 -14.39 -12.72
CA VAL A 146 2.22 -14.65 -13.18
C VAL A 146 1.77 -13.58 -14.17
N LEU A 147 1.98 -12.30 -13.84
CA LEU A 147 1.59 -11.16 -14.69
C LEU A 147 2.28 -11.21 -16.07
N LEU A 148 3.57 -11.56 -16.12
CA LEU A 148 4.34 -11.61 -17.36
C LEU A 148 4.11 -12.88 -18.20
N ARG A 149 3.69 -14.00 -17.57
CA ARG A 149 3.53 -15.29 -18.26
C ARG A 149 2.10 -15.61 -18.67
N LEU A 150 1.12 -15.20 -17.87
CA LEU A 150 -0.28 -15.61 -18.06
C LEU A 150 -1.12 -14.54 -18.75
N TYR A 151 -0.70 -13.27 -18.73
CA TYR A 151 -1.45 -12.18 -19.34
C TYR A 151 -0.83 -11.75 -20.66
N PRO A 152 -1.64 -11.26 -21.62
CA PRO A 152 -1.14 -10.77 -22.90
C PRO A 152 -0.15 -9.62 -22.67
N ALA A 153 1.05 -9.77 -23.24
CA ALA A 153 2.17 -8.84 -23.09
C ALA A 153 2.00 -7.58 -23.98
N GLN A 154 0.98 -6.77 -23.72
CA GLN A 154 0.82 -5.47 -24.36
C GLN A 154 0.97 -4.34 -23.34
N ILE A 155 1.85 -3.40 -23.64
CA ILE A 155 2.13 -2.22 -22.80
C ILE A 155 0.86 -1.37 -22.61
N SER A 156 -0.03 -1.35 -23.60
CA SER A 156 -1.34 -0.68 -23.55
C SER A 156 -2.25 -1.16 -22.42
N HIS A 157 -2.04 -2.37 -21.89
CA HIS A 157 -2.84 -2.94 -20.80
C HIS A 157 -2.17 -2.80 -19.43
N LEU A 158 -0.97 -2.21 -19.34
CA LEU A 158 -0.24 -2.10 -18.09
C LEU A 158 -0.92 -1.14 -17.11
N SER A 159 -1.64 -1.68 -16.12
CA SER A 159 -2.29 -0.89 -15.06
C SER A 159 -1.29 -0.48 -13.97
N PRO A 160 -1.38 0.73 -13.39
CA PRO A 160 -0.58 1.10 -12.21
C PRO A 160 -0.66 0.09 -11.05
N ALA A 161 -1.77 -0.64 -10.93
CA ALA A 161 -1.92 -1.71 -9.94
C ALA A 161 -0.81 -2.78 -10.03
N SER A 162 -0.16 -2.96 -11.19
CA SER A 162 0.96 -3.88 -11.35
C SER A 162 2.16 -3.55 -10.46
N GLN A 163 2.22 -2.35 -9.86
CA GLN A 163 3.24 -1.93 -8.89
C GLN A 163 3.02 -2.51 -7.48
N LEU A 164 1.82 -2.97 -7.14
CA LEU A 164 1.49 -3.45 -5.78
C LEU A 164 2.44 -4.55 -5.23
N PRO A 165 2.90 -5.53 -6.03
CA PRO A 165 3.88 -6.52 -5.57
C PRO A 165 5.23 -5.90 -5.15
N MET A 166 5.70 -4.89 -5.88
CA MET A 166 6.90 -4.12 -5.54
C MET A 166 6.65 -3.32 -4.27
N ILE A 167 5.48 -2.69 -4.16
CA ILE A 167 5.08 -1.99 -2.94
C ILE A 167 5.07 -2.93 -1.74
N ALA A 168 4.63 -4.19 -1.86
CA ALA A 168 4.67 -5.17 -0.77
C ALA A 168 6.11 -5.43 -0.27
N ALA A 169 7.05 -5.69 -1.18
CA ALA A 169 8.47 -5.83 -0.85
C ALA A 169 9.05 -4.58 -0.16
N LEU A 170 8.80 -3.40 -0.73
CA LEU A 170 9.30 -2.13 -0.21
C LEU A 170 8.67 -1.80 1.16
N THR A 171 7.41 -2.20 1.38
CA THR A 171 6.73 -2.02 2.66
C THR A 171 7.35 -2.92 3.72
N VAL A 172 7.61 -4.21 3.42
CA VAL A 172 8.31 -5.11 4.35
C VAL A 172 9.69 -4.59 4.73
N ALA A 173 10.45 -4.03 3.78
CA ALA A 173 11.75 -3.40 4.09
C ALA A 173 11.64 -2.25 5.09
N ALA A 174 10.65 -1.37 4.88
CA ALA A 174 10.35 -0.30 5.83
C ALA A 174 9.85 -0.80 7.18
N GLY A 175 9.07 -1.88 7.20
CA GLY A 175 8.69 -2.58 8.41
C GLY A 175 9.92 -3.07 9.17
N GLY A 176 10.89 -3.64 8.46
CA GLY A 176 12.14 -4.16 9.03
C GLY A 176 12.95 -3.09 9.72
N GLY A 177 13.12 -1.92 9.10
CA GLY A 177 13.79 -0.80 9.77
C GLY A 177 12.96 -0.21 10.92
N THR A 178 11.63 -0.24 10.85
CA THR A 178 10.77 0.21 11.96
C THR A 178 10.91 -0.70 13.18
N ILE A 179 10.83 -2.03 13.01
CA ILE A 179 11.02 -2.96 14.13
C ILE A 179 12.45 -2.93 14.64
N SER A 180 13.44 -2.72 13.78
CA SER A 180 14.84 -2.61 14.20
C SER A 180 15.05 -1.44 15.15
N GLN A 181 14.35 -0.32 14.96
CA GLN A 181 14.48 0.84 15.83
C GLN A 181 13.60 0.81 17.08
N ASN A 182 12.45 0.14 17.04
CA ASN A 182 11.41 0.32 18.07
C ASN A 182 11.05 -0.97 18.82
N ALA A 183 11.41 -2.15 18.32
CA ALA A 183 11.02 -3.43 18.93
C ALA A 183 11.98 -3.94 20.02
N GLY A 184 13.00 -3.16 20.42
CA GLY A 184 13.94 -3.56 21.48
C GLY A 184 14.78 -4.79 21.14
N LEU A 185 15.05 -5.02 19.85
CA LEU A 185 15.81 -6.17 19.34
C LEU A 185 17.30 -6.04 19.65
N SER A 186 17.97 -7.17 19.89
CA SER A 186 19.44 -7.19 20.00
C SER A 186 20.11 -6.92 18.65
N PRO A 187 21.38 -6.48 18.60
CA PRO A 187 22.11 -6.34 17.34
C PRO A 187 22.11 -7.62 16.48
N GLN A 188 22.15 -8.79 17.12
CA GLN A 188 22.10 -10.10 16.44
C GLN A 188 20.76 -10.36 15.73
N GLN A 189 19.68 -9.74 16.20
CA GLN A 189 18.36 -9.80 15.55
C GLN A 189 18.16 -8.66 14.56
N GLN A 190 18.63 -7.45 14.88
CA GLN A 190 18.49 -6.26 14.03
C GLN A 190 19.23 -6.42 12.70
N VAL A 191 20.47 -6.90 12.71
CA VAL A 191 21.30 -6.93 11.50
C VAL A 191 20.72 -7.83 10.40
N PRO A 192 20.27 -9.07 10.66
CA PRO A 192 19.58 -9.88 9.65
C PRO A 192 18.33 -9.21 9.07
N VAL A 193 17.52 -8.57 9.93
CA VAL A 193 16.34 -7.80 9.51
C VAL A 193 16.74 -6.66 8.57
N ILE A 194 17.78 -5.91 8.92
CA ILE A 194 18.31 -4.80 8.12
C ILE A 194 18.82 -5.29 6.77
N VAL A 195 19.61 -6.37 6.75
CA VAL A 195 20.16 -6.95 5.50
C VAL A 195 19.05 -7.40 4.58
N VAL A 196 18.09 -8.18 5.08
CA VAL A 196 16.93 -8.64 4.29
C VAL A 196 16.10 -7.46 3.79
N SER A 197 15.95 -6.41 4.60
CA SER A 197 15.24 -5.19 4.19
C SER A 197 15.95 -4.47 3.04
N TYR A 198 17.28 -4.35 3.07
CA TYR A 198 18.04 -3.80 1.95
C TYR A 198 17.94 -4.68 0.70
N LEU A 199 17.87 -6.01 0.83
CA LEU A 199 17.62 -6.90 -0.31
C LEU A 199 16.24 -6.67 -0.93
N PHE A 200 15.20 -6.49 -0.12
CA PHE A 200 13.87 -6.12 -0.63
C PHE A 200 13.86 -4.75 -1.32
N LEU A 201 14.61 -3.77 -0.81
CA LEU A 201 14.80 -2.49 -1.51
C LEU A 201 15.52 -2.68 -2.85
N GLY A 202 16.58 -3.49 -2.86
CA GLY A 202 17.37 -3.82 -4.04
C GLY A 202 16.59 -4.59 -5.12
N CYS A 203 15.60 -5.38 -4.74
CA CYS A 203 14.70 -6.06 -5.68
C CYS A 203 13.52 -5.17 -6.10
N GLY A 204 12.83 -4.55 -5.13
CA GLY A 204 11.59 -3.83 -5.37
C GLY A 204 11.77 -2.55 -6.19
N LEU A 205 12.83 -1.79 -5.92
CA LEU A 205 13.01 -0.47 -6.54
C LEU A 205 13.37 -0.55 -8.03
N PRO A 206 14.31 -1.38 -8.50
CA PRO A 206 14.61 -1.49 -9.93
C PRO A 206 13.42 -2.03 -10.74
N LEU A 207 12.66 -2.98 -10.19
CA LEU A 207 11.45 -3.50 -10.83
C LEU A 207 10.36 -2.41 -10.94
N ALA A 208 10.16 -1.64 -9.88
CA ALA A 208 9.23 -0.52 -9.90
C ALA A 208 9.62 0.54 -10.93
N PHE A 209 10.91 0.86 -11.02
CA PHE A 209 11.44 1.79 -12.04
C PHE A 209 11.22 1.27 -13.47
N GLY A 210 11.45 -0.02 -13.72
CA GLY A 210 11.20 -0.62 -15.04
C GLY A 210 9.74 -0.50 -15.46
N LEU A 211 8.80 -0.74 -14.53
CA LEU A 211 7.36 -0.59 -14.78
C LEU A 211 6.95 0.88 -14.96
N ASP A 212 7.57 1.81 -14.23
CA ASP A 212 7.34 3.24 -14.41
C ASP A 212 7.74 3.70 -15.81
N VAL A 213 8.87 3.23 -16.33
CA VAL A 213 9.32 3.53 -17.70
C VAL A 213 8.34 2.96 -18.74
N LEU A 214 7.85 1.74 -18.53
CA LEU A 214 6.85 1.13 -19.42
C LEU A 214 5.51 1.89 -19.36
N TYR A 215 5.10 2.35 -18.18
CA TYR A 215 3.93 3.20 -18.03
C TYR A 215 4.12 4.56 -18.71
N TRP A 216 5.32 5.14 -18.61
CA TRP A 216 5.64 6.37 -19.31
C TRP A 216 5.55 6.20 -20.84
N ALA A 217 6.08 5.09 -21.37
CA ALA A 217 5.96 4.75 -22.79
C ALA A 217 4.49 4.59 -23.21
N ARG A 218 3.69 3.92 -22.38
CA ARG A 218 2.23 3.77 -22.56
C ARG A 218 1.53 5.14 -22.73
N LEU A 219 1.89 6.13 -21.91
CA LEU A 219 1.34 7.48 -21.98
C LEU A 219 1.73 8.22 -23.27
N LEU A 220 2.97 8.02 -23.75
CA LEU A 220 3.44 8.59 -25.02
C LEU A 220 2.64 8.04 -26.22
N ASP A 221 2.25 6.78 -26.17
CA ASP A 221 1.38 6.13 -27.18
C ASP A 221 -0.10 6.57 -27.10
N ARG A 222 -0.43 7.54 -26.22
CA ARG A 222 -1.79 8.07 -25.98
C ARG A 222 -2.83 7.00 -25.64
N SER A 223 -2.38 5.86 -25.10
CA SER A 223 -3.28 4.80 -24.63
C SER A 223 -3.87 5.17 -23.26
N MET A 224 -4.81 6.12 -23.31
CA MET A 224 -5.45 6.67 -22.11
C MET A 224 -6.33 5.63 -21.42
N LEU A 225 -6.16 5.52 -20.11
CA LEU A 225 -7.06 4.76 -19.25
C LEU A 225 -8.43 5.44 -19.19
N ASP A 226 -9.47 4.65 -18.89
CA ASP A 226 -10.80 5.19 -18.58
C ASP A 226 -10.72 6.16 -17.39
N ARG A 227 -11.63 7.15 -17.32
CA ARG A 227 -11.56 8.26 -16.35
C ARG A 227 -11.54 7.80 -14.88
N GLN A 228 -12.13 6.64 -14.57
CA GLN A 228 -12.10 6.07 -13.22
C GLN A 228 -10.73 5.52 -12.80
N HIS A 229 -9.90 5.14 -13.78
CA HIS A 229 -8.60 4.52 -13.55
C HIS A 229 -7.50 5.56 -13.34
N ILE A 230 -7.75 6.85 -13.64
CA ILE A 230 -6.77 7.91 -13.38
C ILE A 230 -6.44 8.08 -11.89
N LEU A 231 -7.36 7.67 -11.01
CA LEU A 231 -7.09 7.65 -9.56
C LEU A 231 -5.94 6.68 -9.23
N GLN A 232 -5.77 5.62 -10.02
CA GLN A 232 -4.70 4.64 -9.84
C GLN A 232 -3.31 5.18 -10.20
N ASP A 233 -3.18 6.30 -10.91
CA ASP A 233 -1.87 6.91 -11.18
C ASP A 233 -1.11 7.23 -9.89
N MET A 234 -1.84 7.49 -8.79
CA MET A 234 -1.26 7.68 -7.48
C MET A 234 -0.46 6.46 -7.00
N ILE A 235 -0.78 5.24 -7.46
CA ILE A 235 0.00 4.02 -7.16
C ILE A 235 1.47 4.17 -7.59
N LEU A 236 1.76 4.90 -8.68
CA LEU A 236 3.13 5.12 -9.16
C LEU A 236 3.97 5.92 -8.16
N CYS A 237 3.36 6.73 -7.31
CA CYS A 237 4.04 7.41 -6.20
C CYS A 237 4.46 6.41 -5.09
N GLY A 238 3.70 5.34 -4.93
CA GLY A 238 3.80 4.38 -3.82
C GLY A 238 5.20 3.78 -3.64
N PRO A 239 5.81 3.16 -4.68
CA PRO A 239 7.14 2.57 -4.57
C PRO A 239 8.18 3.57 -4.08
N TRP A 240 8.20 4.79 -4.62
CA TRP A 240 9.20 5.80 -4.29
C TRP A 240 9.02 6.37 -2.88
N GLY A 241 7.78 6.66 -2.46
CA GLY A 241 7.49 7.09 -1.10
C GLY A 241 7.84 6.01 -0.07
N GLN A 242 7.46 4.75 -0.36
CA GLN A 242 7.71 3.62 0.53
C GLN A 242 9.20 3.27 0.63
N ALA A 243 9.92 3.27 -0.50
CA ALA A 243 11.37 3.05 -0.53
C ALA A 243 12.11 4.20 0.17
N SER A 244 11.69 5.45 -0.04
CA SER A 244 12.24 6.61 0.65
C SER A 244 12.18 6.44 2.16
N PHE A 245 11.00 6.15 2.72
CA PHE A 245 10.86 5.88 4.14
C PHE A 245 11.70 4.67 4.57
N GLY A 246 11.73 3.59 3.77
CA GLY A 246 12.53 2.38 4.03
C GLY A 246 14.02 2.66 4.20
N PHE A 247 14.63 3.38 3.26
CA PHE A 247 16.04 3.78 3.35
C PHE A 247 16.31 4.70 4.54
N GLN A 248 15.44 5.67 4.81
CA GLN A 248 15.56 6.57 5.96
C GLN A 248 15.54 5.82 7.29
N ILE A 249 14.58 4.92 7.48
CA ILE A 249 14.41 4.19 8.75
C ILE A 249 15.48 3.09 8.90
N LEU A 250 15.96 2.47 7.83
CA LEU A 250 17.10 1.55 7.91
C LEU A 250 18.41 2.30 8.22
N GLY A 251 18.64 3.44 7.58
CA GLY A 251 19.79 4.29 7.87
C GLY A 251 19.83 4.72 9.33
N GLY A 252 18.69 5.12 9.89
CA GLY A 252 18.56 5.42 11.32
C GLY A 252 18.83 4.21 12.22
N ALA A 253 18.41 3.01 11.84
CA ALA A 253 18.70 1.79 12.61
C ALA A 253 20.20 1.45 12.63
N VAL A 254 20.90 1.67 11.52
CA VAL A 254 22.35 1.52 11.42
C VAL A 254 23.07 2.54 12.30
N LEU A 255 22.69 3.83 12.20
CA LEU A 255 23.29 4.92 13.00
C LEU A 255 23.03 4.80 14.51
N LYS A 256 21.93 4.15 14.91
CA LYS A 256 21.61 3.84 16.32
C LYS A 256 22.43 2.69 16.91
N GLY A 257 23.41 2.17 16.17
CA GLY A 257 24.40 1.23 16.70
C GLY A 257 24.14 -0.24 16.41
N SER A 258 23.20 -0.60 15.53
CA SER A 258 22.98 -2.00 15.16
C SER A 258 24.25 -2.65 14.56
N PHE A 259 24.97 -1.94 13.69
CA PHE A 259 26.23 -2.43 13.11
C PHE A 259 27.37 -2.43 14.13
N ALA A 260 27.47 -1.37 14.95
CA ALA A 260 28.49 -1.27 15.99
C ALA A 260 28.34 -2.37 17.07
N GLY A 261 27.10 -2.71 17.45
CA GLY A 261 26.83 -3.78 18.40
C GLY A 261 26.94 -5.19 17.81
N TYR A 262 26.86 -5.33 16.48
CA TYR A 262 27.05 -6.61 15.80
C TYR A 262 28.53 -6.90 15.54
N ASN A 263 29.25 -5.92 14.98
CA ASN A 263 30.69 -5.88 14.74
C ASN A 263 31.31 -7.19 14.21
N MET A 264 30.78 -7.72 13.11
CA MET A 264 31.25 -8.97 12.50
C MET A 264 31.52 -8.83 11.00
N GLY A 265 32.54 -9.54 10.52
CA GLY A 265 32.96 -9.52 9.13
C GLY A 265 33.56 -8.18 8.71
N VAL A 266 33.56 -7.90 7.41
CA VAL A 266 34.17 -6.69 6.83
C VAL A 266 33.20 -5.51 6.77
N PHE A 267 31.90 -5.79 6.59
CA PHE A 267 30.90 -4.77 6.27
C PHE A 267 29.94 -4.43 7.43
N LEU A 268 29.70 -5.37 8.36
CA LEU A 268 28.72 -5.20 9.43
C LEU A 268 29.43 -4.74 10.72
N THR A 269 30.15 -3.63 10.60
CA THR A 269 31.06 -3.09 11.63
C THR A 269 30.73 -1.64 11.97
N GLU A 270 31.27 -1.14 13.07
CA GLU A 270 31.12 0.26 13.49
C GLU A 270 31.63 1.24 12.43
N GLU A 271 32.76 0.93 11.77
CA GLU A 271 33.36 1.77 10.73
C GLU A 271 32.42 1.97 9.53
N ALA A 272 31.68 0.92 9.16
CA ALA A 272 30.71 0.97 8.06
C ALA A 272 29.39 1.64 8.44
N ALA A 273 29.10 1.81 9.74
CA ALA A 273 27.80 2.28 10.20
C ALA A 273 27.46 3.70 9.72
N LYS A 274 28.42 4.64 9.80
CA LYS A 274 28.23 6.02 9.34
C LYS A 274 28.00 6.13 7.83
N PRO A 275 28.88 5.61 6.96
CA PRO A 275 28.69 5.73 5.51
C PRO A 275 27.41 5.05 5.03
N VAL A 276 27.09 3.85 5.55
CA VAL A 276 25.83 3.16 5.21
C VAL A 276 24.62 3.94 5.72
N GLY A 277 24.66 4.38 6.98
CA GLY A 277 23.57 5.11 7.61
C GLY A 277 23.20 6.41 6.90
N TYR A 278 24.19 7.30 6.70
CA TYR A 278 23.97 8.57 6.00
C TYR A 278 23.71 8.38 4.51
N GLY A 279 24.39 7.42 3.86
CA GLY A 279 24.13 7.09 2.47
C GLY A 279 22.69 6.65 2.22
N SER A 280 22.15 5.80 3.09
CA SER A 280 20.74 5.41 3.04
C SER A 280 19.79 6.59 3.23
N ILE A 281 20.04 7.47 4.21
CA ILE A 281 19.21 8.67 4.38
C ILE A 281 19.24 9.56 3.13
N PHE A 282 20.41 9.77 2.53
CA PHE A 282 20.56 10.56 1.31
C PHE A 282 19.81 9.94 0.11
N VAL A 283 19.93 8.63 -0.10
CA VAL A 283 19.12 7.91 -1.09
C VAL A 283 17.63 8.10 -0.80
N GLY A 284 17.24 8.03 0.48
CA GLY A 284 15.87 8.32 0.91
C GLY A 284 15.35 9.69 0.44
N VAL A 285 16.17 10.75 0.52
CA VAL A 285 15.82 12.10 0.03
C VAL A 285 15.62 12.10 -1.48
N LEU A 286 16.53 11.47 -2.25
CA LEU A 286 16.43 11.40 -3.71
C LEU A 286 15.15 10.68 -4.16
N LEU A 287 14.82 9.55 -3.50
CA LEU A 287 13.61 8.79 -3.79
C LEU A 287 12.34 9.55 -3.41
N TRP A 288 12.37 10.37 -2.36
CA TRP A 288 11.25 11.26 -2.04
C TRP A 288 11.03 12.31 -3.14
N GLY A 289 12.11 12.84 -3.73
CA GLY A 289 12.04 13.71 -4.89
C GLY A 289 11.35 13.04 -6.09
N MET A 290 11.72 11.80 -6.40
CA MET A 290 11.05 11.01 -7.45
C MET A 290 9.57 10.70 -7.09
N GLY A 291 9.28 10.40 -5.83
CA GLY A 291 7.90 10.24 -5.36
C GLY A 291 7.07 11.52 -5.49
N THR A 292 7.69 12.68 -5.29
CA THR A 292 7.04 14.00 -5.45
C THR A 292 6.63 14.24 -6.90
N PHE A 293 7.46 13.82 -7.86
CA PHE A 293 7.12 13.89 -9.27
C PHE A 293 5.84 13.10 -9.59
N TRP A 294 5.78 11.82 -9.21
CA TRP A 294 4.59 10.99 -9.46
C TRP A 294 3.36 11.42 -8.65
N TRP A 295 3.56 11.91 -7.43
CA TRP A 295 2.48 12.50 -6.63
C TRP A 295 1.87 13.71 -7.34
N ALA A 296 2.72 14.65 -7.79
CA ALA A 296 2.26 15.83 -8.52
C ALA A 296 1.61 15.46 -9.85
N TRP A 297 2.19 14.49 -10.57
CA TRP A 297 1.62 13.95 -11.81
C TRP A 297 0.21 13.42 -11.60
N ALA A 298 0.01 12.56 -10.60
CA ALA A 298 -1.30 12.00 -10.28
C ALA A 298 -2.29 13.08 -9.85
N VAL A 299 -1.90 14.05 -9.01
CA VAL A 299 -2.78 15.17 -8.61
C VAL A 299 -3.20 16.00 -9.84
N ILE A 300 -2.26 16.37 -10.71
CA ILE A 300 -2.55 17.12 -11.94
C ILE A 300 -3.46 16.31 -12.87
N GLY A 301 -3.19 15.01 -13.03
CA GLY A 301 -4.01 14.10 -13.83
C GLY A 301 -5.45 14.03 -13.34
N ILE A 302 -5.64 13.85 -12.03
CA ILE A 302 -6.96 13.80 -11.38
C ILE A 302 -7.71 15.13 -11.57
N LEU A 303 -7.04 16.27 -11.35
CA LEU A 303 -7.63 17.59 -11.57
C LEU A 303 -8.03 17.79 -13.03
N HIS A 304 -7.18 17.38 -13.97
CA HIS A 304 -7.44 17.48 -15.40
C HIS A 304 -8.62 16.58 -15.82
N ALA A 305 -8.68 15.33 -15.38
CA ALA A 305 -9.80 14.44 -15.71
C ALA A 305 -11.12 14.85 -15.06
N GLY A 306 -11.08 15.47 -13.87
CA GLY A 306 -12.25 16.04 -13.21
C GLY A 306 -12.80 17.29 -13.90
N MET A 307 -11.96 18.01 -14.66
CA MET A 307 -12.38 19.12 -15.52
C MET A 307 -12.98 18.59 -16.83
N GLY A 308 -14.26 18.83 -17.07
CA GLY A 308 -14.92 18.50 -18.33
C GLY A 308 -14.36 19.31 -19.51
N ARG A 309 -14.71 18.91 -20.74
CA ARG A 309 -14.23 19.50 -22.02
C ARG A 309 -14.48 21.02 -22.19
N ARG A 310 -15.22 21.66 -21.28
CA ARG A 310 -15.53 23.10 -21.24
C ARG A 310 -15.05 23.81 -19.97
N GLY A 311 -14.13 23.20 -19.21
CA GLY A 311 -13.63 23.75 -17.94
C GLY A 311 -14.63 23.66 -16.77
N LYS A 312 -15.77 22.99 -16.94
CA LYS A 312 -16.72 22.73 -15.85
C LYS A 312 -16.32 21.48 -15.09
N TRP A 313 -16.29 21.55 -13.76
CA TRP A 313 -15.99 20.39 -12.92
C TRP A 313 -17.14 19.37 -13.02
N MET A 314 -16.84 18.17 -13.52
CA MET A 314 -17.81 17.06 -13.66
C MET A 314 -17.61 15.98 -12.60
N GLY A 315 -16.51 16.05 -11.84
CA GLY A 315 -16.10 14.98 -10.93
C GLY A 315 -15.63 13.72 -11.67
N ILE A 316 -15.14 12.76 -10.89
CA ILE A 316 -14.76 11.42 -11.38
C ILE A 316 -15.79 10.43 -10.81
N PRO A 317 -16.38 9.55 -11.64
CA PRO A 317 -17.30 8.53 -11.12
C PRO A 317 -16.62 7.68 -10.05
N TYR A 318 -17.32 7.42 -8.97
CA TYR A 318 -16.77 6.66 -7.85
C TYR A 318 -16.71 5.16 -8.17
N GLY A 319 -15.58 4.55 -7.85
CA GLY A 319 -15.37 3.10 -7.87
C GLY A 319 -14.33 2.71 -6.82
N LEU A 320 -14.14 1.40 -6.61
CA LEU A 320 -13.15 0.90 -5.65
C LEU A 320 -11.72 1.36 -6.00
N SER A 321 -11.45 1.71 -7.26
CA SER A 321 -10.20 2.34 -7.69
C SER A 321 -9.86 3.60 -6.90
N ALA A 322 -10.83 4.32 -6.31
CA ALA A 322 -10.56 5.50 -5.48
C ALA A 322 -9.72 5.20 -4.23
N TRP A 323 -9.76 3.95 -3.73
CA TRP A 323 -8.92 3.53 -2.61
C TRP A 323 -7.43 3.45 -2.95
N SER A 324 -7.08 3.40 -4.24
CA SER A 324 -5.70 3.46 -4.71
C SER A 324 -5.00 4.79 -4.39
N LEU A 325 -5.74 5.86 -4.06
CA LEU A 325 -5.16 7.13 -3.64
C LEU A 325 -4.53 7.06 -2.25
N VAL A 326 -5.13 6.31 -1.35
CA VAL A 326 -4.91 6.45 0.10
C VAL A 326 -3.52 5.94 0.48
N PHE A 327 -3.21 4.70 0.14
CA PHE A 327 -1.95 4.11 0.58
C PHE A 327 -0.70 4.79 -0.01
N PRO A 328 -0.59 5.01 -1.33
CA PRO A 328 0.58 5.65 -1.93
C PRO A 328 0.80 7.09 -1.42
N TRP A 329 -0.27 7.87 -1.27
CA TRP A 329 -0.22 9.18 -0.63
C TRP A 329 0.27 9.06 0.82
N GLY A 330 -0.21 8.06 1.55
CA GLY A 330 0.21 7.77 2.91
C GLY A 330 1.70 7.48 3.02
N VAL A 331 2.25 6.59 2.20
CA VAL A 331 3.68 6.25 2.29
C VAL A 331 4.58 7.41 1.87
N TYR A 332 4.16 8.22 0.89
CA TYR A 332 4.81 9.49 0.54
C TYR A 332 4.81 10.48 1.71
N THR A 333 3.68 10.59 2.41
CA THR A 333 3.52 11.43 3.60
C THR A 333 4.38 10.92 4.77
N ASN A 334 4.41 9.61 4.99
CA ASN A 334 5.19 8.97 6.04
C ASN A 334 6.70 9.17 5.83
N ALA A 335 7.16 9.17 4.58
CA ALA A 335 8.53 9.55 4.24
C ALA A 335 8.81 11.03 4.55
N ALA A 336 7.87 11.94 4.29
CA ALA A 336 7.99 13.36 4.64
C ALA A 336 8.03 13.59 6.16
N VAL A 337 7.23 12.84 6.94
CA VAL A 337 7.30 12.85 8.41
C VAL A 337 8.71 12.47 8.88
N GLN A 338 9.26 11.37 8.35
CA GLN A 338 10.60 10.91 8.73
C GLN A 338 11.70 11.90 8.31
N LEU A 339 11.57 12.57 7.16
CA LEU A 339 12.48 13.64 6.76
C LEU A 339 12.40 14.84 7.70
N GLY A 340 11.21 15.20 8.19
CA GLY A 340 11.04 16.26 9.20
C GLY A 340 11.83 16.00 10.47
N LYS A 341 11.93 14.73 10.88
CA LYS A 341 12.73 14.29 12.03
C LYS A 341 14.22 14.27 11.73
N LEU A 342 14.62 13.71 10.58
CA LEU A 342 16.03 13.53 10.22
C LEU A 342 16.74 14.84 9.84
N LEU A 343 16.02 15.76 9.19
CA LEU A 343 16.56 17.05 8.73
C LEU A 343 16.34 18.18 9.75
N ASP A 344 15.66 17.89 10.87
CA ASP A 344 15.18 18.88 11.84
C ASP A 344 14.49 20.09 11.16
N SER A 345 13.63 19.79 10.17
CA SER A 345 13.11 20.80 9.25
C SER A 345 11.65 21.13 9.53
N THR A 346 11.38 22.35 9.99
CA THR A 346 10.01 22.86 10.17
C THR A 346 9.18 22.78 8.88
N ALA A 347 9.80 23.00 7.71
CA ALA A 347 9.12 22.91 6.42
C ALA A 347 8.54 21.50 6.18
N PHE A 348 9.33 20.45 6.43
CA PHE A 348 8.85 19.06 6.32
C PHE A 348 7.82 18.70 7.40
N ARG A 349 7.93 19.25 8.62
CA ARG A 349 6.92 19.06 9.68
C ARG A 349 5.56 19.63 9.27
N VAL A 350 5.55 20.86 8.75
CA VAL A 350 4.32 21.51 8.26
C VAL A 350 3.78 20.79 7.04
N TRP A 351 4.65 20.47 6.06
CA TRP A 351 4.23 19.81 4.83
C TRP A 351 3.63 18.43 5.07
N SER A 352 4.27 17.59 5.88
CA SER A 352 3.74 16.27 6.22
C SER A 352 2.39 16.36 6.96
N THR A 353 2.18 17.40 7.75
CA THR A 353 0.88 17.67 8.40
C THR A 353 -0.21 18.02 7.40
N VAL A 354 0.08 18.92 6.44
CA VAL A 354 -0.85 19.27 5.37
C VAL A 354 -1.22 18.03 4.55
N LEU A 355 -0.24 17.23 4.15
CA LEU A 355 -0.45 15.99 3.43
C LEU A 355 -1.30 14.99 4.22
N THR A 356 -1.09 14.89 5.54
CA THR A 356 -1.87 14.01 6.43
C THR A 356 -3.32 14.46 6.53
N VAL A 357 -3.58 15.76 6.69
CA VAL A 357 -4.96 16.30 6.72
C VAL A 357 -5.68 16.01 5.42
N MET A 358 -5.04 16.26 4.28
CA MET A 358 -5.61 15.93 2.96
C MET A 358 -5.90 14.43 2.84
N LEU A 359 -4.99 13.57 3.29
CA LEU A 359 -5.17 12.12 3.26
C LEU A 359 -6.36 11.65 4.10
N VAL A 360 -6.54 12.20 5.30
CA VAL A 360 -7.69 11.88 6.16
C VAL A 360 -9.00 12.32 5.51
N ILE A 361 -9.03 13.49 4.85
CA ILE A 361 -10.21 13.95 4.09
C ILE A 361 -10.53 12.99 2.95
N ILE A 362 -9.52 12.57 2.16
CA ILE A 362 -9.69 11.59 1.08
C ILE A 362 -10.23 10.26 1.62
N TRP A 363 -9.71 9.79 2.76
CA TRP A 363 -10.19 8.57 3.40
C TRP A 363 -11.64 8.68 3.86
N LEU A 364 -12.03 9.79 4.51
CA LEU A 364 -13.39 10.04 4.98
C LEU A 364 -14.39 10.08 3.80
N TRP A 365 -13.99 10.69 2.70
CA TRP A 365 -14.77 10.68 1.46
C TRP A 365 -14.94 9.26 0.92
N ASN A 366 -13.83 8.51 0.79
CA ASN A 366 -13.84 7.15 0.26
C ASN A 366 -14.69 6.20 1.12
N ILE A 367 -14.59 6.26 2.45
CA ILE A 367 -15.39 5.40 3.32
C ILE A 367 -16.88 5.76 3.24
N GLY A 368 -17.22 7.05 3.17
CA GLY A 368 -18.61 7.50 2.99
C GLY A 368 -19.22 7.00 1.68
N MET A 369 -18.49 7.13 0.57
CA MET A 369 -18.91 6.63 -0.74
C MET A 369 -18.96 5.09 -0.79
N THR A 370 -18.04 4.41 -0.08
CA THR A 370 -18.06 2.95 0.05
C THR A 370 -19.30 2.49 0.81
N ILE A 371 -19.64 3.10 1.94
CA ILE A 371 -20.84 2.77 2.72
C ILE A 371 -22.09 2.99 1.87
N ARG A 372 -22.16 4.11 1.14
CA ARG A 372 -23.26 4.37 0.20
C ARG A 372 -23.35 3.28 -0.87
N GLY A 373 -22.23 2.92 -1.50
CA GLY A 373 -22.20 1.90 -2.55
C GLY A 373 -22.48 0.48 -2.05
N LEU A 374 -22.20 0.19 -0.78
CA LEU A 374 -22.63 -1.04 -0.09
C LEU A 374 -24.14 -1.03 0.18
N ALA A 375 -24.68 0.11 0.62
CA ALA A 375 -26.11 0.27 0.91
C ALA A 375 -26.98 0.21 -0.35
N THR A 376 -26.48 0.72 -1.48
CA THR A 376 -27.21 0.64 -2.76
C THR A 376 -27.01 -0.67 -3.51
N GLY A 377 -25.99 -1.47 -3.16
CA GLY A 377 -25.65 -2.70 -3.89
C GLY A 377 -24.69 -2.50 -5.08
N ALA A 378 -24.40 -1.25 -5.44
CA ALA A 378 -23.59 -0.87 -6.60
C ALA A 378 -22.17 -1.45 -6.58
N LEU A 379 -21.54 -1.50 -5.40
CA LEU A 379 -20.17 -2.02 -5.26
C LEU A 379 -20.12 -3.55 -5.12
N LEU A 380 -21.28 -4.20 -5.00
CA LEU A 380 -21.42 -5.65 -4.86
C LEU A 380 -21.99 -6.31 -6.13
N GLY A 381 -22.23 -5.53 -7.19
CA GLY A 381 -22.80 -6.03 -8.44
C GLY A 381 -24.27 -6.44 -8.31
N LEU A 382 -25.01 -5.82 -7.38
CA LEU A 382 -26.43 -6.12 -7.13
C LEU A 382 -27.38 -5.24 -7.97
N ASP A 383 -26.88 -4.16 -8.56
CA ASP A 383 -27.69 -3.20 -9.33
C ASP A 383 -28.24 -3.77 -10.66
N GLU A 384 -27.65 -4.83 -11.19
CA GLU A 384 -28.09 -5.44 -12.46
C GLU A 384 -29.48 -6.10 -12.38
N ASP A 385 -29.96 -6.48 -11.19
CA ASP A 385 -31.23 -7.21 -11.06
C ASP A 385 -32.45 -6.28 -10.94
N CYS A 386 -32.24 -4.96 -10.74
CA CYS A 386 -33.34 -4.00 -10.52
C CYS A 386 -33.90 -3.40 -11.83
N THR A 387 -33.23 -3.62 -12.96
CA THR A 387 -33.68 -3.10 -14.28
C THR A 387 -34.46 -4.11 -15.12
N THR A 388 -34.56 -5.37 -14.66
CA THR A 388 -35.29 -6.44 -15.37
C THR A 388 -36.68 -6.73 -14.82
N GLU A 389 -37.17 -5.96 -13.84
CA GLU A 389 -38.54 -6.10 -13.30
C GLU A 389 -39.53 -5.02 -13.82
N GLU A 390 -39.09 -4.09 -14.69
CA GLU A 390 -39.93 -3.03 -15.28
C GLU A 390 -40.22 -3.16 -16.79
N GLU A 391 -39.89 -4.30 -17.42
CA GLU A 391 -40.38 -4.67 -18.77
C GLU A 391 -41.28 -5.91 -18.68
#